data_AF-A0A2T1DVT5-F1
#
_entry.id   AF-A0A2T1DVT5-F1
#
_cell.length_a   1.000
_cell.length_b   1.000
_cell.length_c   1.000
_cell.angle_alpha   90.00
_cell.angle_beta   90.00
_cell.angle_gamma   90.00
#
_symmetry.space_group_name_H-M   'P 1'
#
loop_
_entity.id
_entity.type
_entity.pdbx_description
1 polymer ?
#
loop_
_entity_poly.entity_id
_entity_poly.type
_entity_poly.pdbx_seq_one_letter_code
_entity_poly.pdbx_strand_id
1 'polypeptide(L)'
;MIQDCYSYHKRLDVLEKIERLMPNIPLGFLPTYSPDFNLVELVWHSCKEFIAHCLFPSGQELKELLKRLLNNGELSINWNKTIRNKGNKVMAN
;
A
#
# COMPACT_ATOMS: atom_id res chain seq x y z
N MET A 1 -2.90 -13.36 4.88
CA MET A 1 -2.98 -12.05 4.22
C MET A 1 -3.16 -10.98 5.28
N ILE A 2 -2.41 -9.87 5.18
CA ILE A 2 -2.53 -8.72 6.08
C ILE A 2 -3.11 -7.55 5.28
N GLN A 3 -4.11 -6.86 5.83
CA GLN A 3 -4.75 -5.69 5.23
C GLN A 3 -4.77 -4.52 6.21
N ASP A 4 -4.93 -3.29 5.72
CA ASP A 4 -5.19 -2.15 6.60
C ASP A 4 -6.61 -2.21 7.21
N CYS A 5 -6.86 -1.38 8.22
CA CYS A 5 -8.16 -1.33 8.89
C CYS A 5 -9.25 -0.55 8.13
N TYR A 6 -9.10 -0.29 6.82
CA TYR A 6 -10.11 0.42 6.04
C TYR A 6 -11.46 -0.31 6.05
N SER A 7 -12.55 0.43 6.24
CA SER A 7 -13.89 -0.14 6.46
C SER A 7 -14.35 -1.04 5.30
N TYR A 8 -13.93 -0.73 4.07
CA TYR A 8 -14.26 -1.53 2.91
C TYR A 8 -13.67 -2.96 2.97
N HIS A 9 -12.47 -3.11 3.54
CA HIS A 9 -11.84 -4.43 3.71
C HIS A 9 -12.54 -5.32 4.74
N LYS A 10 -13.44 -4.74 5.56
CA LYS A 10 -14.20 -5.44 6.61
C LYS A 10 -15.66 -5.68 6.24
N ARG A 11 -16.09 -5.34 5.03
CA ARG A 11 -17.47 -5.61 4.59
C ARG A 11 -17.73 -7.12 4.56
N LEU A 12 -18.89 -7.55 5.05
CA LEU A 12 -19.23 -8.96 5.21
C LEU A 12 -19.16 -9.72 3.87
N ASP A 13 -19.67 -9.16 2.79
CA ASP A 13 -19.63 -9.75 1.45
C ASP A 13 -18.19 -9.96 0.93
N VAL A 14 -17.25 -9.09 1.32
CA VAL A 14 -15.83 -9.22 1.00
C VAL A 14 -15.21 -10.34 1.83
N LEU A 15 -15.51 -10.40 3.13
CA LEU A 15 -15.00 -11.42 4.04
C LEU A 15 -15.47 -12.83 3.65
N GLU A 16 -16.76 -12.99 3.38
CA GLU A 16 -17.36 -14.26 2.92
C GLU A 16 -16.73 -14.74 1.61
N LYS A 17 -16.46 -13.80 0.68
CA LYS A 17 -15.80 -14.12 -0.59
C LYS A 17 -14.36 -14.58 -0.37
N ILE A 18 -13.63 -13.95 0.55
CA ILE A 18 -12.25 -14.33 0.89
C ILE A 18 -12.23 -15.71 1.54
N GLU A 19 -13.09 -15.97 2.52
CA GLU A 19 -13.18 -17.27 3.20
C GLU A 19 -13.51 -18.40 2.22
N ARG A 20 -14.45 -18.18 1.30
CA ARG A 20 -14.80 -19.17 0.27
C ARG A 20 -13.69 -19.42 -0.75
N LEU A 21 -13.01 -18.37 -1.22
CA LEU A 21 -12.02 -18.50 -2.29
C LEU A 21 -10.62 -18.89 -1.79
N MET A 22 -10.30 -18.54 -0.54
CA MET A 22 -8.97 -18.70 0.04
C MET A 22 -9.05 -19.21 1.49
N PRO A 23 -9.71 -20.36 1.75
CA PRO A 23 -9.97 -20.83 3.12
C PRO A 23 -8.71 -21.11 3.94
N ASN A 24 -7.59 -21.40 3.27
CA ASN A 24 -6.32 -21.73 3.92
C ASN A 24 -5.41 -20.52 4.16
N ILE A 25 -5.86 -19.29 3.83
CA ILE A 25 -5.07 -18.08 4.01
C ILE A 25 -5.71 -17.24 5.13
N PRO A 26 -5.12 -17.20 6.34
CA PRO A 26 -5.68 -16.41 7.44
C PRO A 26 -5.66 -14.91 7.09
N LEU A 27 -6.77 -14.21 7.33
CA LEU A 27 -6.89 -12.77 7.13
C LEU A 27 -6.66 -12.04 8.45
N GLY A 28 -5.70 -11.11 8.47
CA GLY A 28 -5.42 -10.22 9.60
C GLY A 28 -5.53 -8.75 9.20
N PHE A 29 -5.85 -7.90 10.17
CA PHE A 29 -5.94 -6.45 10.00
C PHE A 29 -4.90 -5.74 10.86
N LEU A 30 -4.19 -4.77 10.28
CA LEU A 30 -3.29 -3.90 11.03
C LEU A 30 -4.08 -2.98 11.96
N PRO A 31 -3.51 -2.51 13.09
CA PRO A 31 -4.17 -1.53 13.94
C PRO A 31 -4.47 -0.22 13.19
N THR A 32 -5.42 0.57 13.70
CA THR A 32 -5.75 1.87 13.08
C THR A 32 -4.52 2.79 13.08
N TYR A 33 -4.36 3.60 12.03
CA TYR A 33 -3.25 4.56 11.88
C TYR A 33 -1.85 3.95 12.00
N SER A 34 -1.69 2.73 11.49
CA SER A 34 -0.44 1.95 11.55
C SER A 34 0.20 1.74 10.16
N PRO A 35 0.49 2.81 9.39
CA PRO A 35 1.02 2.69 8.02
C PRO A 35 2.46 2.14 8.00
N ASP A 36 3.19 2.28 9.10
CA ASP A 36 4.53 1.74 9.33
C ASP A 36 4.57 0.21 9.35
N PHE A 37 3.46 -0.44 9.71
CA PHE A 37 3.33 -1.90 9.62
C PHE A 37 2.82 -2.36 8.25
N ASN A 38 2.41 -1.45 7.37
CA ASN A 38 1.90 -1.78 6.04
C ASN A 38 3.04 -1.79 5.02
N LEU A 39 3.53 -2.99 4.66
CA LEU A 39 4.57 -3.15 3.65
C LEU A 39 4.20 -2.52 2.29
N VAL A 40 2.91 -2.49 1.94
CA VAL A 40 2.46 -1.87 0.69
C VAL A 40 2.70 -0.35 0.72
N GLU A 41 2.55 0.30 1.87
CA GLU A 41 2.88 1.73 2.02
C GLU A 41 4.36 1.99 1.81
N LEU A 42 5.24 1.06 2.21
CA LEU A 42 6.67 1.16 1.99
C LEU A 42 7.03 1.05 0.51
N VAL A 43 6.49 0.04 -0.17
CA VAL A 43 6.64 -0.12 -1.63
C VAL A 43 6.15 1.14 -2.34
N TRP A 44 4.97 1.64 -1.95
CA TRP A 44 4.37 2.81 -2.55
C TRP A 44 5.14 4.10 -2.26
N HIS A 45 5.75 4.22 -1.08
CA HIS A 45 6.64 5.32 -0.77
C HIS A 45 7.82 5.37 -1.75
N SER A 46 8.47 4.23 -2.01
CA SER A 46 9.56 4.14 -2.98
C SER A 46 9.07 4.46 -4.39
N CYS A 47 7.93 3.91 -4.84
CA CYS A 47 7.39 4.24 -6.16
C CYS A 47 7.08 5.73 -6.34
N LYS A 48 6.49 6.37 -5.32
CA LYS A 48 6.12 7.79 -5.39
C LYS A 48 7.31 8.70 -5.59
N GLU A 49 8.49 8.35 -5.06
CA GLU A 49 9.71 9.14 -5.28
C GLU A 49 10.11 9.17 -6.77
N PHE A 50 9.93 8.07 -7.50
CA PHE A 50 10.13 8.05 -8.95
C PHE A 50 9.07 8.86 -9.70
N ILE A 51 7.81 8.71 -9.30
CA ILE A 51 6.67 9.36 -9.97
C ILE A 51 6.67 10.88 -9.76
N ALA A 52 7.11 11.36 -8.59
CA ALA A 52 7.03 12.77 -8.20
C ALA A 52 7.78 13.74 -9.14
N HIS A 53 8.75 13.23 -9.91
CA HIS A 53 9.56 14.02 -10.84
C HIS A 53 9.18 13.82 -12.30
N CYS A 54 8.08 13.10 -12.58
CA CYS A 54 7.62 12.79 -13.93
C CYS A 54 6.29 13.48 -14.25
N LEU A 55 6.15 13.95 -15.50
CA LEU A 55 4.87 14.33 -16.07
C LEU A 55 4.43 13.22 -17.02
N PHE A 56 3.19 12.73 -16.86
CA PHE A 56 2.63 11.69 -17.70
C PHE A 56 1.57 12.29 -18.63
N PRO A 57 1.80 12.30 -19.95
CA PRO A 57 0.81 12.68 -20.96
C PRO A 57 -0.45 11.80 -20.92
N SER A 58 -0.35 10.55 -20.45
CA SER A 58 -1.47 9.62 -20.37
C SER A 58 -1.38 8.66 -19.17
N GLY A 59 -2.52 8.11 -18.76
CA GLY A 59 -2.56 7.05 -17.75
C GLY A 59 -1.86 5.75 -18.20
N GLN A 60 -1.72 5.55 -19.51
CA GLN A 60 -1.02 4.39 -20.06
C GLN A 60 0.49 4.45 -19.78
N GLU A 61 1.11 5.63 -19.89
CA GLU A 61 2.53 5.81 -19.57
C GLU A 61 2.82 5.61 -18.08
N LEU A 62 1.91 6.09 -17.21
CA LEU A 62 2.01 5.79 -15.78
C LEU A 62 1.93 4.27 -15.52
N LYS A 63 1.03 3.57 -16.22
CA LYS A 63 0.90 2.12 -16.10
C LYS A 63 2.15 1.37 -16.57
N GLU A 64 2.77 1.83 -17.64
CA GLU A 64 4.03 1.26 -18.16
C GLU A 64 5.21 1.49 -17.20
N LEU A 65 5.31 2.69 -16.62
CA LEU A 65 6.29 2.97 -15.57
C LEU A 65 6.07 2.07 -14.36
N LEU A 66 4.83 1.95 -13.87
CA LEU A 66 4.52 1.09 -12.73
C LEU A 66 4.85 -0.37 -13.01
N LYS A 67 4.59 -0.87 -14.23
CA LYS A 67 4.97 -2.23 -14.63
C LYS A 67 6.49 -2.43 -14.57
N ARG A 68 7.27 -1.47 -15.07
CA ARG A 68 8.74 -1.53 -15.01
C ARG A 68 9.24 -1.55 -13.57
N LEU A 69 8.76 -0.62 -12.75
CA LEU A 69 9.17 -0.52 -11.35
C LEU A 69 8.79 -1.78 -10.55
N LEU A 70 7.53 -2.21 -10.61
CA LEU A 70 6.99 -3.25 -9.73
C LEU A 70 7.16 -4.67 -10.25
N ASN A 71 7.09 -4.88 -11.57
CA ASN A 71 7.11 -6.23 -12.14
C ASN A 71 8.46 -6.60 -12.76
N ASN A 72 9.22 -5.63 -13.27
CA ASN A 72 10.53 -5.88 -13.88
C ASN A 72 11.69 -5.70 -12.89
N GLY A 73 11.41 -5.41 -11.62
CA GLY A 73 12.42 -5.28 -10.57
C GLY A 73 13.24 -3.99 -10.65
N GLU A 74 12.78 -2.97 -11.37
CA GLU A 74 13.49 -1.68 -11.48
C GLU A 74 13.30 -0.79 -10.23
N LEU A 75 12.40 -1.16 -9.30
CA LEU A 75 12.20 -0.43 -8.05
C LEU A 75 13.22 -0.86 -6.97
N SER A 76 14.04 0.10 -6.53
CA SER A 76 14.81 -0.04 -5.30
C SER A 76 13.97 0.38 -4.09
N ILE A 77 13.84 -0.52 -3.10
CA ILE A 77 13.10 -0.26 -1.86
C ILE A 77 14.10 -0.11 -0.71
N ASN A 78 14.02 1.02 0.00
CA ASN A 78 14.76 1.18 1.26
C ASN A 78 13.95 0.56 2.40
N TRP A 79 14.25 -0.70 2.71
CA TRP A 79 13.58 -1.46 3.77
C TRP A 79 13.73 -0.87 5.18
N ASN A 80 14.74 -0.03 5.40
CA ASN A 80 15.00 0.62 6.68
C ASN A 80 14.27 1.96 6.84
N LYS A 81 13.45 2.37 5.85
CA LYS A 81 12.76 3.66 5.87
C LYS A 81 11.58 3.62 6.84
N THR A 82 11.62 4.48 7.85
CA THR A 82 10.48 4.68 8.77
C THR A 82 9.41 5.54 8.10
N ILE A 83 8.21 4.98 7.91
CA ILE A 83 7.04 5.72 7.43
C ILE A 83 6.37 6.38 8.63
N ARG A 84 6.51 7.71 8.74
CA ARG A 84 5.88 8.44 9.84
C ARG A 84 4.36 8.47 9.67
N ASN A 85 3.63 8.17 10.74
CA ASN A 85 2.20 8.39 10.82
C ASN A 85 1.90 9.90 10.71
N LYS A 86 1.26 10.32 9.61
CA LYS A 86 0.86 11.71 9.38
C LYS A 86 -0.41 12.12 10.14
N GLY A 87 -1.15 11.17 10.70
CA GLY A 87 -2.40 11.40 11.44
C GLY A 87 -2.22 12.05 12.82
N ASN A 88 -1.03 11.98 13.41
CA ASN A 88 -0.75 12.56 14.74
C ASN A 88 -0.24 14.01 14.69
N LYS A 89 -0.34 14.71 13.54
CA LYS A 89 0.11 16.10 13.38
C LYS A 89 -0.99 17.17 13.59
N VAL A 90 -2.06 16.82 14.28
CA VAL A 90 -3.05 17.80 14.75
C VAL A 90 -2.84 18.02 16.25
N MET A 91 -2.36 19.22 16.58
CA MET A 91 -2.11 19.81 17.92
C MET A 91 -0.80 19.44 18.64
N ALA A 92 0.28 20.14 18.29
CA ALA A 92 1.19 20.67 19.31
C ALA A 92 1.00 22.21 19.27
N ASN A 93 0.60 22.77 20.42
CA ASN A 93 0.28 24.18 20.64
C ASN A 93 1.42 25.13 20.24
#